data_AF-L0EUD5-F1
#
_entry.id   AF-L0EUD5-F1
#
_cell.length_a   1.000
_cell.length_b   1.000
_cell.length_c   1.000
_cell.angle_alpha   90.00
_cell.angle_beta   90.00
_cell.angle_gamma   90.00
#
_symmetry.space_group_name_H-M   'P 1'
#
loop_
_entity.id
_entity.type
_entity.pdbx_description
1 polymer ?
#
loop_
_entity_poly.entity_id
_entity_poly.type
_entity_poly.pdbx_seq_one_letter_code
_entity_poly.pdbx_strand_id
1 'polypeptide(L)'
;MWAMLTDIATQARHHGTRLAAEDWKLIFLDALRKEMRIVPNLEGNGFVNLGRSSSNLTKEEMRDMIELMHEWGARNKIIFHDGEQS
;
A
#
# COMPACT_ATOMS: atom_id res chain seq x y z
N MET A 1 -6.44 -7.37 -5.52
CA MET A 1 -5.49 -6.56 -4.71
C MET A 1 -4.15 -6.37 -5.40
N TRP A 2 -3.32 -7.40 -5.60
CA TRP A 2 -2.00 -7.22 -6.24
C TRP A 2 -2.06 -6.64 -7.66
N ALA A 3 -3.03 -7.06 -8.48
CA ALA A 3 -3.26 -6.45 -9.80
C ALA A 3 -3.46 -4.92 -9.70
N MET A 4 -4.33 -4.46 -8.79
CA MET A 4 -4.54 -3.04 -8.55
C MET A 4 -3.29 -2.30 -8.06
N LEU A 5 -2.47 -2.95 -7.20
CA LEU A 5 -1.20 -2.37 -6.75
C LEU A 5 -0.23 -2.21 -7.92
N THR A 6 -0.19 -3.18 -8.83
CA THR A 6 0.60 -3.11 -10.06
C THR A 6 0.10 -2.01 -11.00
N ASP A 7 -1.23 -1.88 -11.18
CA ASP A 7 -1.82 -0.78 -11.96
C ASP A 7 -1.42 0.58 -11.38
N ILE A 8 -1.48 0.74 -10.04
CA ILE A 8 -1.03 1.96 -9.38
C ILE A 8 0.48 2.17 -9.56
N ALA A 9 1.31 1.16 -9.33
CA ALA A 9 2.77 1.28 -9.42
C ALA A 9 3.25 1.67 -10.83
N THR A 10 2.56 1.19 -11.87
CA THR A 10 2.89 1.49 -13.27
C THR A 10 2.45 2.89 -13.71
N GLN A 11 1.34 3.38 -13.16
CA GLN A 11 0.71 4.63 -13.61
C GLN A 11 1.02 5.84 -12.71
N ALA A 12 1.24 5.64 -11.41
CA ALA A 12 1.42 6.70 -10.44
C ALA A 12 2.88 6.99 -10.11
N ARG A 13 3.12 8.22 -9.61
CA ARG A 13 4.36 8.61 -8.94
C ARG A 13 4.04 9.16 -7.57
N HIS A 14 4.77 8.69 -6.56
CA HIS A 14 4.69 9.20 -5.20
C HIS A 14 5.76 10.29 -5.02
N HIS A 15 5.36 11.54 -4.83
CA HIS A 15 6.26 12.70 -4.74
C HIS A 15 7.32 12.76 -5.86
N GLY A 16 6.93 12.41 -7.09
CA GLY A 16 7.82 12.40 -8.26
C GLY A 16 8.57 11.08 -8.48
N THR A 17 8.54 10.15 -7.53
CA THR A 17 9.25 8.87 -7.59
C THR A 17 8.33 7.73 -7.99
N ARG A 18 8.82 6.81 -8.83
CA ARG A 18 8.15 5.52 -9.08
C ARG A 18 8.48 4.57 -7.95
N LEU A 19 7.45 3.91 -7.43
CA LEU A 19 7.56 2.94 -6.35
C LEU A 19 7.10 1.57 -6.84
N ALA A 20 7.61 0.50 -6.22
CA ALA A 20 7.15 -0.85 -6.50
C ALA A 20 5.74 -1.09 -5.92
N ALA A 21 5.06 -2.13 -6.39
CA ALA A 21 3.73 -2.50 -5.88
C ALA A 21 3.76 -2.80 -4.36
N GLU A 22 4.85 -3.41 -3.89
CA GLU A 22 5.14 -3.68 -2.48
C GLU A 22 5.20 -2.40 -1.64
N ASP A 23 5.85 -1.35 -2.16
CA ASP A 23 5.98 -0.06 -1.46
C ASP A 23 4.62 0.65 -1.40
N TRP A 24 3.87 0.64 -2.50
CA TRP A 24 2.50 1.16 -2.52
C TRP A 24 1.61 0.45 -1.51
N LYS A 25 1.77 -0.87 -1.33
CA LYS A 25 1.06 -1.64 -0.31
C LYS A 25 1.32 -1.07 1.08
N LEU A 26 2.58 -0.74 1.41
CA LEU A 26 2.94 -0.15 2.70
C LEU A 26 2.28 1.22 2.91
N ILE A 27 2.22 2.04 1.85
CA ILE A 27 1.54 3.35 1.90
C ILE A 27 0.05 3.20 2.20
N PHE A 28 -0.65 2.28 1.52
CA PHE A 28 -2.07 2.05 1.79
C PHE A 28 -2.33 1.44 3.16
N LEU A 29 -1.42 0.60 3.66
CA LEU A 29 -1.51 0.05 5.02
C LEU A 29 -1.35 1.13 6.09
N ASP A 30 -0.44 2.06 5.90
CA ASP A 30 -0.28 3.22 6.77
C ASP A 30 -1.55 4.08 6.79
N ALA A 31 -2.14 4.32 5.62
CA ALA A 31 -3.37 5.09 5.48
C ALA A 31 -4.60 4.46 6.18
N LEU A 32 -4.61 3.14 6.41
CA LEU A 32 -5.59 2.46 7.25
C LEU A 32 -5.39 2.72 8.77
N ARG A 33 -4.49 3.63 9.14
CA ARG A 33 -4.18 4.01 10.53
C ARG A 33 -3.76 2.83 11.40
N LYS A 34 -3.08 1.86 10.80
CA LYS A 34 -2.46 0.80 11.58
C LYS A 34 -1.35 1.39 12.43
N GLU A 35 -1.25 0.93 13.67
CA GLU A 35 -0.24 1.40 14.61
C GLU A 35 1.17 1.31 13.99
N MET A 36 1.76 2.47 13.70
CA MET A 36 3.17 2.58 13.37
C MET A 36 3.98 2.44 14.65
N ARG A 37 4.70 1.32 14.78
CA ARG A 37 5.60 1.09 15.91
C ARG A 37 7.03 1.31 15.47
N ILE A 38 7.47 2.57 15.48
CA ILE A 38 8.82 2.93 15.05
C ILE A 38 9.78 2.85 16.24
N VAL A 39 10.90 2.14 16.09
CA VAL A 39 11.96 2.04 17.11
C VAL A 39 13.32 2.37 16.50
N PRO A 40 14.32 2.83 17.30
CA PRO A 40 15.69 2.96 16.81
C PRO A 40 16.23 1.61 16.29
N ASN A 41 17.00 1.66 15.21
CA ASN A 41 17.73 0.48 14.75
C ASN A 41 18.89 0.14 15.69
N LEU A 42 19.48 -1.04 15.54
CA LEU A 42 20.56 -1.51 16.43
C LEU A 42 21.78 -0.60 16.40
N GLU A 43 22.07 0.02 15.26
CA GLU A 43 23.21 0.92 15.06
C GLU A 43 22.96 2.36 15.56
N GLY A 44 21.73 2.67 16.02
CA GLY A 44 21.35 4.00 16.51
C GLY A 44 21.37 5.12 15.46
N ASN A 45 21.60 4.81 14.18
CA ASN A 45 21.68 5.78 13.09
C ASN A 45 20.41 5.85 12.23
N GLY A 46 19.37 5.13 12.62
CA GLY A 46 18.12 5.07 11.87
C GLY A 46 16.98 4.45 12.68
N PHE A 47 15.91 4.13 11.97
CA PHE A 47 14.68 3.62 12.56
C PHE A 47 14.21 2.35 11.85
N VAL A 48 13.51 1.50 12.59
CA VAL A 48 12.83 0.31 12.08
C VAL A 48 11.35 0.44 12.39
N ASN A 49 10.50 0.22 11.39
CA ASN A 49 9.06 0.11 11.60
C ASN A 49 8.71 -1.33 11.98
N LEU A 50 8.30 -1.53 13.23
CA LEU A 50 7.80 -2.79 13.80
C LEU A 50 6.27 -2.90 13.73
N GLY A 51 5.60 -2.06 12.93
CA GLY A 51 4.18 -2.18 12.65
C GLY A 51 3.83 -3.58 12.11
N ARG A 52 2.56 -3.97 12.20
CA ARG A 52 2.11 -5.28 11.70
C ARG A 52 2.49 -5.43 10.23
N SER A 53 3.20 -6.51 9.92
CA SER A 53 3.46 -6.91 8.53
C SER A 53 2.16 -7.04 7.75
N SER A 54 2.21 -6.64 6.49
CA SER A 54 1.14 -6.76 5.51
C SER A 54 0.61 -8.19 5.31
N SER A 55 1.30 -9.20 5.84
CA SER A 55 0.90 -10.61 5.79
C SER A 55 -0.14 -11.00 6.85
N ASN A 56 -0.38 -10.16 7.86
CA ASN A 56 -1.32 -10.43 8.96
C ASN A 56 -2.60 -9.60 8.87
N LEU A 57 -3.05 -9.28 7.65
CA LEU A 57 -4.32 -8.58 7.44
C LEU A 57 -5.50 -9.50 7.73
N THR A 58 -6.48 -9.02 8.49
CA THR A 58 -7.80 -9.65 8.58
C THR A 58 -8.55 -9.48 7.26
N LYS A 59 -9.63 -10.26 7.05
CA LYS A 59 -10.48 -10.13 5.87
C LYS A 59 -11.10 -8.74 5.74
N GLU A 60 -11.51 -8.15 6.87
CA GLU A 60 -12.08 -6.80 6.92
C GLU A 60 -11.04 -5.76 6.51
N GLU A 61 -9.82 -5.85 7.05
CA GLU A 61 -8.74 -4.93 6.70
C GLU A 61 -8.33 -5.05 5.23
N MET A 62 -8.38 -6.26 4.64
CA MET A 62 -8.15 -6.43 3.20
C MET A 62 -9.23 -5.75 2.35
N ARG A 63 -10.50 -5.84 2.75
CA ARG A 63 -11.62 -5.16 2.08
C ARG A 63 -11.44 -3.65 2.16
N ASP A 64 -11.19 -3.13 3.36
CA ASP A 64 -11.02 -1.70 3.60
C ASP A 64 -9.83 -1.15 2.80
N MET A 65 -8.75 -1.93 2.66
CA MET A 65 -7.60 -1.57 1.81
C MET A 65 -7.98 -1.49 0.32
N ILE A 66 -8.77 -2.43 -0.19
CA ILE A 66 -9.23 -2.45 -1.59
C ILE A 66 -10.11 -1.22 -1.87
N GLU A 67 -11.05 -0.92 -0.97
CA GLU A 67 -11.91 0.26 -1.08
C GLU A 67 -11.09 1.55 -1.12
N LEU A 68 -10.11 1.67 -0.22
CA LEU A 68 -9.19 2.81 -0.19
C LEU A 68 -8.39 2.94 -1.48
N MET A 69 -7.91 1.82 -2.05
CA MET A 69 -7.18 1.83 -3.32
C MET A 69 -8.07 2.27 -4.50
N HIS A 70 -9.34 1.85 -4.54
CA HIS A 70 -10.28 2.31 -5.56
C HIS A 70 -10.56 3.81 -5.43
N GLU A 71 -10.84 4.30 -4.22
CA GLU A 71 -11.07 5.72 -3.97
C GLU A 71 -9.85 6.56 -4.37
N TRP A 72 -8.66 6.16 -3.94
CA TRP A 72 -7.42 6.84 -4.27
C TRP A 72 -7.13 6.78 -5.77
N GLY A 73 -7.31 5.62 -6.39
CA GLY A 73 -7.09 5.42 -7.82
C GLY A 73 -8.02 6.28 -8.67
N ALA A 74 -9.30 6.38 -8.31
CA ALA A 74 -10.27 7.24 -8.99
C ALA A 74 -9.86 8.72 -8.94
N ARG A 75 -9.38 9.20 -7.78
CA ARG A 75 -8.87 10.58 -7.63
C ARG A 75 -7.61 10.84 -8.45
N ASN A 76 -6.77 9.82 -8.63
CA ASN A 76 -5.50 9.91 -9.33
C ASN A 76 -5.57 9.43 -10.80
N LYS A 77 -6.79 9.19 -11.31
CA LYS A 77 -7.05 8.74 -12.69
C LYS A 77 -6.31 7.45 -13.05
N ILE A 78 -6.19 6.54 -12.09
CA ILE A 78 -5.64 5.20 -12.32
C ILE A 78 -6.70 4.37 -13.04
N ILE A 79 -6.28 3.74 -14.13
CA ILE A 79 -7.11 2.78 -14.86
C ILE A 79 -6.81 1.41 -14.26
N PHE A 80 -7.77 0.87 -13.51
CA PHE A 80 -7.68 -0.49 -13.00
C PHE A 80 -8.10 -1.47 -14.08
N HIS A 81 -7.25 -2.45 -14.35
CA HIS A 81 -7.64 -3.59 -15.16
C HIS A 81 -8.30 -4.58 -14.21
N ASP A 82 -9.62 -4.54 -14.13
CA ASP A 82 -10.35 -5.65 -13.54
C ASP A 82 -10.02 -6.87 -14.39
N GLY A 83 -9.32 -7.82 -13.79
CA GLY A 83 -9.12 -9.13 -14.40
C GLY A 83 -10.50 -9.78 -14.50
N GLU A 84 -11.21 -9.53 -15.59
CA GLU A 84 -12.14 -10.52 -16.13
C GLU A 84 -11.30 -11.77 -16.43
N GLN A 85 -11.10 -12.58 -15.40
CA GLN A 85 -10.75 -13.97 -15.56
C GLN A 85 -12.02 -14.65 -16.05
N SER A 86 -12.09 -14.83 -17.37
CA SER A 86 -12.95 -15.79 -18.04
C SER A 86 -12.85 -17.20 -17.44
#